data_AF-A0A4Q3X3E5-F1
#
_entry.id   AF-A0A4Q3X3E5-F1
#
_cell.length_a   1.000
_cell.length_b   1.000
_cell.length_c   1.000
_cell.angle_alpha   90.00
_cell.angle_beta   90.00
_cell.angle_gamma   90.00
#
_symmetry.space_group_name_H-M   'P 1'
#
loop_
_entity.id
_entity.type
_entity.pdbx_description
1 polymer ?
#
loop_
_entity_poly.entity_id
_entity_poly.type
_entity_poly.pdbx_seq_one_letter_code
_entity_poly.pdbx_strand_id
1 'polypeptide(L)' 'MHEHAAVPVLTPEDKLLARLLWDALKNSKTERDLASARETFKNSSLAVRSALLRAEFAVDHRDVQTHNGLNPFDD' A
#
# COMPACT_ATOMS: atom_id res chain seq x y z
N MET A 1 -3.69 -23.08 -19.34
CA MET A 1 -3.27 -21.72 -19.69
C MET A 1 -3.34 -20.90 -18.42
N HIS A 2 -2.21 -20.55 -17.81
CA HIS A 2 -2.20 -19.65 -16.65
C HIS A 2 -2.30 -18.24 -17.19
N GLU A 3 -3.52 -17.71 -17.17
CA GLU A 3 -3.79 -16.31 -17.44
C GLU A 3 -3.12 -15.51 -16.31
N HIS A 4 -1.92 -15.00 -16.57
CA HIS A 4 -1.30 -14.02 -15.68
C HIS A 4 -2.21 -12.80 -15.69
N ALA A 5 -3.09 -12.70 -14.70
CA ALA A 5 -3.91 -11.52 -14.47
C ALA A 5 -2.98 -10.30 -14.53
N ALA A 6 -3.16 -9.46 -15.55
CA ALA A 6 -2.34 -8.29 -15.76
C ALA A 6 -2.32 -7.49 -14.45
N VAL A 7 -1.12 -7.19 -13.95
CA VAL A 7 -0.98 -6.36 -12.75
C VAL A 7 -1.73 -5.06 -13.03
N PRO A 8 -2.79 -4.74 -12.26
CA PRO A 8 -3.51 -3.49 -12.49
C PRO A 8 -2.54 -2.34 -12.26
N VAL A 9 -2.28 -1.59 -13.34
CA VAL A 9 -1.48 -0.37 -13.29
C VAL A 9 -2.29 0.66 -12.52
N LEU A 10 -1.71 1.23 -11.45
CA LEU A 10 -2.37 2.27 -10.68
C LEU A 10 -2.48 3.54 -11.52
N THR A 11 -3.65 4.17 -11.50
CA THR A 11 -3.78 5.55 -11.97
C THR A 11 -2.94 6.49 -11.09
N PRO A 12 -2.61 7.71 -11.54
CA PRO A 12 -1.91 8.68 -10.69
C PRO A 12 -2.63 8.96 -9.37
N GLU A 13 -3.98 9.00 -9.40
CA GLU A 13 -4.81 9.20 -8.21
C GLU A 13 -4.75 7.98 -7.27
N ASP A 14 -4.88 6.76 -7.80
CA ASP A 14 -4.72 5.54 -7.01
C ASP A 14 -3.32 5.43 -6.39
N LYS A 15 -2.28 5.86 -7.12
CA LYS A 15 -0.90 5.87 -6.63
C LYS A 15 -0.72 6.85 -5.49
N LEU A 16 -1.28 8.06 -5.61
CA LEU A 16 -1.28 9.05 -4.53
C LEU A 16 -2.04 8.52 -3.30
N LEU A 17 -3.21 7.91 -3.50
CA LEU A 17 -3.99 7.32 -2.42
C LEU A 17 -3.22 6.18 -1.72
N ALA A 18 -2.58 5.29 -2.49
CA ALA A 18 -1.76 4.22 -1.96
C ALA A 18 -0.57 4.76 -1.14
N ARG A 19 0.08 5.82 -1.63
CA ARG A 19 1.16 6.53 -0.91
C ARG A 19 0.68 7.05 0.44
N LEU A 20 -0.40 7.84 0.46
CA LEU A 20 -0.96 8.43 1.69
C LEU A 20 -1.41 7.35 2.69
N LEU A 21 -2.04 6.28 2.19
CA LEU A 21 -2.47 5.16 3.02
C LEU A 21 -1.29 4.41 3.63
N TRP A 22 -0.21 4.17 2.87
CA TRP A 22 0.98 3.52 3.38
C TRP A 22 1.60 4.34 4.53
N ASP A 23 1.76 5.65 4.33
CA ASP A 23 2.31 6.53 5.37
C ASP A 23 1.41 6.55 6.61
N ALA A 24 0.09 6.65 6.43
CA ALA A 24 -0.84 6.64 7.55
C ALA A 24 -0.81 5.29 8.30
N LEU A 25 -0.73 4.16 7.60
CA LEU A 25 -0.70 2.84 8.23
C LEU A 25 0.62 2.55 8.95
N LYS A 26 1.75 3.06 8.45
CA LYS A 26 3.09 2.79 9.01
C LYS A 26 3.55 3.82 10.03
N ASN A 27 3.15 5.08 9.88
CA ASN A 27 3.68 6.21 10.65
C ASN A 27 2.64 6.96 11.49
N SER A 28 1.37 6.53 11.50
CA SER A 28 0.35 7.19 12.33
C SER A 28 0.73 7.17 13.82
N LYS A 29 0.57 8.33 14.46
CA LYS A 29 0.78 8.52 15.90
C LYS A 29 -0.50 8.41 16.71
N THR A 30 -1.67 8.32 16.06
CA THR A 30 -2.97 8.32 16.74
C THR A 30 -3.85 7.16 16.26
N GLU A 31 -4.62 6.59 17.19
CA GLU A 31 -5.59 5.54 16.86
C GLU A 31 -6.71 6.04 15.93
N ARG A 32 -7.05 7.34 16.01
CA ARG A 32 -8.04 7.97 15.14
C ARG A 32 -7.58 7.97 13.68
N ASP A 33 -6.35 8.41 13.41
CA ASP A 33 -5.83 8.47 12.05
C ASP A 33 -5.66 7.05 11.46
N LEU A 34 -5.29 6.09 12.31
CA LEU A 34 -5.21 4.68 11.92
C LEU A 34 -6.61 4.11 11.58
N ALA A 35 -7.63 4.46 12.35
CA ALA A 35 -9.01 4.05 12.08
C ALA A 35 -9.51 4.64 10.75
N SER A 36 -9.26 5.92 10.49
CA SER A 36 -9.59 6.57 9.23
C SER A 36 -8.85 5.95 8.05
N ALA A 37 -7.54 5.69 8.18
CA ALA A 37 -6.76 5.02 7.12
C ALA A 37 -7.30 3.61 6.80
N ARG A 38 -7.70 2.85 7.83
CA ARG A 38 -8.33 1.53 7.64
C ARG A 38 -9.69 1.62 6.96
N GLU A 39 -10.49 2.63 7.27
CA GLU A 39 -11.76 2.88 6.61
C GLU A 39 -11.55 3.25 5.15
N THR A 40 -10.65 4.19 4.86
CA THR A 40 -10.27 4.58 3.51
C THR A 40 -9.74 3.38 2.71
N PHE A 41 -8.89 2.54 3.30
CA PHE A 41 -8.42 1.31 2.67
C PHE A 41 -9.57 0.39 2.25
N LYS A 42 -10.56 0.17 3.13
CA LYS A 42 -11.73 -0.70 2.82
C LYS A 42 -12.55 -0.18 1.65
N ASN A 43 -12.68 1.14 1.53
CA ASN A 43 -13.44 1.81 0.48
C ASN A 43 -12.63 2.10 -0.80
N SER A 44 -11.32 1.79 -0.80
CA SER A 44 -10.45 2.02 -1.95
C SER A 44 -10.69 1.02 -3.09
N SER A 45 -10.25 1.38 -4.29
CA SER A 45 -10.29 0.50 -5.46
C SER A 45 -9.59 -0.84 -5.20
N LEU A 46 -9.97 -1.88 -5.93
CA LEU A 46 -9.30 -3.19 -5.84
C LEU A 46 -7.80 -3.05 -6.17
N ALA A 47 -7.46 -2.21 -7.14
CA ALA A 47 -6.08 -1.97 -7.54
C ALA A 47 -5.23 -1.41 -6.38
N VAL A 48 -5.72 -0.40 -5.66
CA VAL A 48 -5.05 0.18 -4.49
C VAL A 48 -4.89 -0.84 -3.38
N ARG A 49 -5.97 -1.56 -3.03
CA ARG A 49 -5.92 -2.58 -1.96
C ARG A 49 -4.92 -3.69 -2.29
N SER A 50 -4.95 -4.21 -3.52
CA SER A 50 -4.01 -5.22 -3.98
C SER A 50 -2.57 -4.72 -4.08
N ALA A 51 -2.35 -3.43 -4.41
CA ALA A 51 -1.03 -2.84 -4.43
C ALA A 51 -0.45 -2.69 -3.01
N LEU A 52 -1.24 -2.20 -2.06
CA LEU A 52 -0.85 -2.08 -0.65
C LEU A 52 -0.53 -3.44 -0.03
N LEU A 53 -1.36 -4.46 -0.27
CA LEU A 53 -1.09 -5.82 0.23
C LEU A 53 0.19 -6.39 -0.39
N ARG A 54 0.40 -6.24 -1.70
CA ARG A 54 1.64 -6.69 -2.35
C ARG A 54 2.87 -5.96 -1.81
N ALA A 55 2.76 -4.67 -1.56
CA ALA A 55 3.83 -3.88 -0.94
C ALA A 55 4.16 -4.40 0.47
N GLU A 56 3.16 -4.68 1.30
CA GLU A 56 3.35 -5.22 2.66
C GLU A 56 4.13 -6.53 2.64
N PHE A 57 3.71 -7.49 1.80
CA PHE A 57 4.37 -8.79 1.71
C PHE A 57 5.70 -8.76 0.95
N ALA A 58 5.87 -7.84 -0.01
CA ALA A 58 7.14 -7.68 -0.71
C ALA A 58 8.26 -7.14 0.21
N VAL A 59 7.91 -6.33 1.21
CA VAL A 59 8.84 -5.88 2.24
C VAL A 59 9.26 -7.04 3.15
N ASP A 60 8.35 -7.97 3.46
CA ASP A 60 8.63 -9.15 4.30
C ASP A 60 9.57 -10.18 3.61
N HIS A 61 9.52 -10.28 2.28
CA HIS A 61 10.35 -11.19 1.50
C HIS A 61 11.73 -10.63 1.10
N ARG A 62 11.97 -9.32 1.27
CA ARG A 62 13.27 -8.69 1.00
C ARG A 62 13.97 -8.42 2.33
N ASP A 63 14.67 -9.43 2.83
CA ASP A 63 15.81 -9.37 3.76
C ASP A 63 15.80 -8.35 4.92
N VAL A 64 16.09 -8.87 6.11
CA VAL A 64 16.10 -8.25 7.45
C VAL A 64 17.13 -7.10 7.60
N GLN A 65 17.71 -6.60 6.52
CA GLN A 65 18.78 -5.61 6.54
C GLN A 65 18.46 -4.47 5.58
N THR A 66 18.01 -3.37 6.17
CA THR A 66 17.81 -2.01 5.61
C THR A 66 16.52 -1.79 4.83
N HIS A 67 15.82 -0.69 5.18
CA HIS A 67 14.61 -0.10 4.57
C HIS A 67 13.24 -0.33 5.26
N ASN A 68 13.22 -0.50 6.59
CA ASN A 68 12.03 -0.20 7.38
C ASN A 68 11.70 1.31 7.32
N GLY A 69 10.91 1.74 6.34
CA GLY A 69 10.33 3.08 6.34
C GLY A 69 10.16 3.76 4.98
N LEU A 70 10.64 3.17 3.88
CA LEU A 70 10.39 3.75 2.56
C LEU A 70 8.97 3.44 2.08
N ASN A 71 8.32 4.45 1.51
CA ASN A 71 7.02 4.29 0.89
C ASN A 71 7.22 3.74 -0.54
N PRO A 72 6.74 2.53 -0.85
CA PRO A 72 6.97 1.92 -2.16
C PRO A 72 6.19 2.60 -3.30
N PHE A 73 5.43 3.65 -3.00
CA PHE A 73 4.66 4.45 -3.95
C PHE A 73 5.26 5.85 -4.18
N ASP A 74 6.46 6.15 -3.64
CA ASP A 74 7.18 7.43 -3.82
C ASP A 74 7.87 7.59 -5.19
N ASP A 75 8.22 6.48 -5.85
CA ASP A 75 8.80 6.45 -7.23
C ASP A 75 7.81 6.95 -8.30
#